data_AF-G9MBU2-F1
#
_entry.id   AF-G9MBU2-F1
#
_cell.length_a   1.000
_cell.length_b   1.000
_cell.length_c   1.000
_cell.angle_alpha   90.00
_cell.angle_beta   90.00
_cell.angle_gamma   90.00
#
_symmetry.space_group_name_H-M   'P 1'
#
loop_
_entity.id
_entity.type
_entity.pdbx_description
1 polymer ?
#
loop_
_entity_poly.entity_id
_entity_poly.type
_entity_poly.pdbx_seq_one_letter_code
_entity_poly.pdbx_strand_id
1 'polypeptide(L)'
;MPLDTVHTVHVVHVGQEPPQSWTAAVYLSGPTPTDPAEPSWRADAVAALRSAWSGAGRLVVFVPEPAPGGAYPAYADQIAWEEEAMRRCDVVLFWIPRDMARLPGLVSNIKWGAWCDSGRAVLGTPPEAERMEYLLHFAGALGVPVERTLAGAAAAALRAIGAGRARTGAERAVPLTVWRTEPFRRWYADHRRAGDRMLDARVEWYAPAAGPAGEAAWLLTVTVGPGDGSRAPAPVRLLSAQGQGMLM
;
A
#
# COMPACT_ATOMS: atom_id res chain seq x y z
N MET A 1 25.74 -15.20 19.08
CA MET A 1 25.17 -13.84 19.00
C MET A 1 23.94 -13.89 18.13
N PRO A 2 22.78 -13.35 18.53
CA PRO A 2 21.71 -13.16 17.56
C PRO A 2 22.21 -12.15 16.54
N LEU A 3 22.06 -12.47 15.25
CA LEU A 3 22.23 -11.48 14.20
C LEU A 3 21.17 -10.41 14.45
N ASP A 4 21.58 -9.22 14.90
CA ASP A 4 20.69 -8.06 14.98
C ASP A 4 19.99 -7.95 13.63
N THR A 5 18.68 -8.17 13.64
CA THR A 5 17.89 -8.09 12.43
C THR A 5 17.84 -6.62 12.08
N VAL A 6 18.63 -6.18 11.09
CA VAL A 6 18.70 -4.77 10.75
C VAL A 6 17.35 -4.32 10.19
N HIS A 7 16.60 -3.57 11.00
CA HIS A 7 15.37 -2.91 10.59
C HIS A 7 15.76 -1.63 9.84
N THR A 8 15.33 -1.48 8.60
CA THR A 8 15.66 -0.29 7.79
C THR A 8 14.40 0.34 7.22
N VAL A 9 14.38 1.66 7.17
CA VAL A 9 13.36 2.42 6.43
C VAL A 9 14.00 3.05 5.20
N HIS A 10 13.51 2.70 4.03
CA HIS A 10 13.98 3.21 2.75
C HIS A 10 12.89 4.07 2.11
N VAL A 11 13.19 5.35 1.89
CA VAL A 11 12.25 6.29 1.27
C VAL A 11 12.46 6.26 -0.24
N VAL A 12 11.36 6.15 -0.99
CA VAL A 12 11.35 6.18 -2.46
C VAL A 12 10.52 7.38 -2.87
N HIS A 13 11.18 8.39 -3.44
CA HIS A 13 10.56 9.59 -3.96
C HIS A 13 10.03 9.38 -5.38
N VAL A 14 9.12 10.24 -5.82
CA VAL A 14 8.62 10.23 -7.20
C VAL A 14 9.78 10.25 -8.20
N GLY A 15 9.70 9.40 -9.23
CA GLY A 15 10.75 9.24 -10.24
C GLY A 15 11.93 8.35 -9.84
N GLN A 16 11.98 7.85 -8.60
CA GLN A 16 12.98 6.87 -8.17
C GLN A 16 12.47 5.44 -8.32
N GLU A 17 13.37 4.53 -8.68
CA GLU A 17 13.08 3.09 -8.74
C GLU A 17 13.14 2.50 -7.32
N PRO A 18 12.10 1.76 -6.87
CA PRO A 18 12.13 1.13 -5.57
C PRO A 18 13.11 -0.06 -5.52
N PRO A 19 13.57 -0.45 -4.31
CA PRO A 19 14.50 -1.57 -4.17
C PRO A 19 13.91 -2.89 -4.66
N GLN A 20 14.79 -3.82 -5.07
CA GLN A 20 14.38 -5.14 -5.58
C GLN A 20 13.82 -6.10 -4.52
N SER A 21 13.85 -5.72 -3.25
CA SER A 21 13.23 -6.46 -2.16
C SER A 21 12.82 -5.54 -1.01
N TRP A 22 11.72 -5.91 -0.34
CA TRP A 22 11.28 -5.31 0.91
C TRP A 22 10.43 -6.30 1.72
N THR A 23 10.21 -5.97 2.98
CA THR A 23 9.34 -6.74 3.88
C THR A 23 7.96 -6.10 3.99
N ALA A 24 7.91 -4.78 3.95
CA ALA A 24 6.67 -4.02 3.92
C ALA A 24 6.83 -2.74 3.10
N ALA A 25 5.72 -2.19 2.63
CA ALA A 25 5.67 -0.92 1.92
C ALA A 25 4.47 -0.07 2.34
N VAL A 26 4.69 1.22 2.57
CA VAL A 26 3.66 2.23 2.85
C VAL A 26 3.69 3.29 1.75
N TYR A 27 2.53 3.71 1.27
CA TYR A 27 2.41 4.91 0.44
C TYR A 27 1.83 6.07 1.26
N LEU A 28 2.44 7.25 1.18
CA LEU A 28 1.98 8.46 1.88
C LEU A 28 1.06 9.30 0.98
N SER A 29 -0.24 9.10 1.15
CA SER A 29 -1.29 9.82 0.43
C SER A 29 -1.79 11.02 1.22
N GLY A 30 -2.04 12.13 0.54
CA GLY A 30 -2.52 13.36 1.16
C GLY A 30 -2.17 14.59 0.32
N PRO A 31 -2.64 15.77 0.71
CA PRO A 31 -2.30 16.99 0.01
C PRO A 31 -0.81 17.34 0.18
N THR A 32 -0.27 18.03 -0.82
CA THR A 32 1.09 18.59 -0.79
C THR A 32 0.98 20.10 -0.73
N PRO A 33 1.68 20.78 0.20
CA PRO A 33 1.71 22.25 0.21
C PRO A 33 2.21 22.80 -1.13
N THR A 34 1.57 23.85 -1.62
CA THR A 34 1.99 24.55 -2.84
C THR A 34 2.99 25.66 -2.57
N ASP A 35 3.02 26.17 -1.33
CA ASP A 35 4.03 27.11 -0.85
C ASP A 35 5.33 26.35 -0.49
N PRO A 36 6.46 26.60 -1.17
CA PRO A 36 7.74 25.97 -0.84
C PRO A 36 8.25 26.28 0.58
N ALA A 37 7.76 27.35 1.22
CA ALA A 37 8.11 27.68 2.60
C ALA A 37 7.33 26.87 3.64
N GLU A 38 6.22 26.24 3.24
CA GLU A 38 5.43 25.37 4.11
C GLU A 38 6.04 23.96 4.13
N PRO A 39 6.50 23.46 5.30
CA PRO A 39 7.11 22.14 5.38
C PRO A 39 6.08 21.04 5.08
N SER A 40 6.50 20.04 4.31
CA SER A 40 5.67 18.86 4.07
C SER A 40 5.55 18.00 5.33
N TRP A 41 4.31 17.65 5.68
CA TRP A 41 4.00 16.68 6.74
C TRP A 41 4.60 15.28 6.48
N ARG A 42 4.99 14.97 5.22
CA ARG A 42 5.55 13.66 4.86
C ARG A 42 6.89 13.39 5.51
N ALA A 43 7.70 14.43 5.76
CA ALA A 43 8.96 14.28 6.49
C ALA A 43 8.72 13.75 7.91
N ASP A 44 7.74 14.32 8.62
CA ASP A 44 7.34 13.91 9.96
C ASP A 44 6.70 12.51 9.96
N ALA A 45 5.93 12.18 8.92
CA ALA A 45 5.36 10.85 8.75
C ALA A 45 6.45 9.78 8.57
N VAL A 46 7.46 10.06 7.73
CA VAL A 46 8.63 9.19 7.56
C VAL A 46 9.40 9.04 8.87
N ALA A 47 9.59 10.13 9.61
CA ALA A 47 10.26 10.09 10.91
C ALA A 47 9.50 9.22 11.92
N ALA A 48 8.16 9.37 12.00
CA ALA A 48 7.30 8.55 12.85
C ALA A 48 7.36 7.06 12.45
N LEU A 49 7.26 6.74 11.16
CA LEU A 49 7.39 5.37 10.65
C LEU A 49 8.77 4.78 10.97
N ARG A 50 9.85 5.57 10.80
CA ARG A 50 11.21 5.14 11.12
C ARG A 50 11.41 4.89 12.61
N SER A 51 10.86 5.74 13.46
CA SER A 51 10.97 5.59 14.92
C SER A 51 10.19 4.39 15.45
N ALA A 52 9.09 4.00 14.79
CA ALA A 52 8.20 2.94 15.27
C ALA A 52 8.40 1.59 14.55
N TRP A 53 9.10 1.55 13.42
CA TRP A 53 9.31 0.31 12.67
C TRP A 53 10.19 -0.68 13.43
N SER A 54 9.60 -1.82 13.77
CA SER A 54 10.24 -2.92 14.48
C SER A 54 10.09 -4.27 13.76
N GLY A 55 9.48 -4.29 12.57
CA GLY A 55 9.34 -5.52 11.79
C GLY A 55 10.63 -5.92 11.09
N ALA A 56 10.93 -7.20 11.01
CA ALA A 56 12.20 -7.71 10.47
C ALA A 56 12.47 -7.19 9.04
N GLY A 57 13.62 -6.55 8.81
CA GLY A 57 14.04 -6.12 7.48
C GLY A 57 13.55 -4.73 7.05
N ARG A 58 13.32 -4.57 5.74
CA ARG A 58 13.12 -3.27 5.09
C ARG A 58 11.65 -2.88 5.00
N LEU A 59 11.31 -1.71 5.55
CA LEU A 59 10.11 -0.95 5.24
C LEU A 59 10.41 0.05 4.12
N VAL A 60 9.68 -0.02 3.02
CA VAL A 60 9.70 1.00 1.95
C VAL A 60 8.62 2.04 2.23
N VAL A 61 8.94 3.32 2.07
CA VAL A 61 7.98 4.42 2.17
C VAL A 61 7.98 5.20 0.86
N PHE A 62 6.88 5.09 0.11
CA PHE A 62 6.67 5.82 -1.12
C PHE A 62 6.16 7.23 -0.82
N VAL A 63 6.89 8.23 -1.32
CA VAL A 63 6.63 9.65 -1.11
C VAL A 63 6.37 10.33 -2.46
N PRO A 64 5.16 10.84 -2.75
CA PRO A 64 4.82 11.50 -4.01
C PRO A 64 5.35 12.95 -4.08
N GLU A 65 6.56 13.17 -3.58
CA GLU A 65 7.30 14.42 -3.65
C GLU A 65 8.71 14.08 -4.12
N PRO A 66 9.38 14.95 -4.90
CA PRO A 66 10.76 14.70 -5.30
C PRO A 66 11.68 14.62 -4.09
N ALA A 67 12.83 13.98 -4.25
CA ALA A 67 13.88 14.05 -3.25
C ALA A 67 14.31 15.51 -3.03
N PRO A 68 14.88 15.88 -1.87
CA PRO A 68 15.36 17.23 -1.62
C PRO A 68 16.26 17.74 -2.75
N GLY A 69 15.92 18.90 -3.33
CA GLY A 69 16.62 19.50 -4.48
C GLY A 69 16.26 18.90 -5.85
N GLY A 70 15.37 17.91 -5.89
CA GLY A 70 14.82 17.35 -7.13
C GLY A 70 13.64 18.14 -7.69
N ALA A 71 13.27 17.83 -8.93
CA ALA A 71 12.10 18.38 -9.60
C ALA A 71 11.02 17.31 -9.78
N TYR A 72 9.77 17.73 -9.85
CA TYR A 72 8.68 16.85 -10.27
C TYR A 72 8.90 16.38 -11.72
N PRO A 73 8.60 15.11 -12.05
CA PRO A 73 8.58 14.66 -13.43
C PRO A 73 7.38 15.27 -14.18
N ALA A 74 7.24 14.96 -15.47
CA ALA A 74 6.05 15.34 -16.21
C ALA A 74 4.80 14.78 -15.51
N TYR A 75 3.69 15.53 -15.57
CA TYR A 75 2.49 15.20 -14.78
C TYR A 75 1.93 13.79 -15.05
N ALA A 76 2.00 13.32 -16.30
CA ALA A 76 1.60 11.96 -16.66
C ALA A 76 2.48 10.90 -15.99
N ASP A 77 3.80 11.13 -15.92
CA ASP A 77 4.75 10.23 -15.27
C ASP A 77 4.58 10.25 -13.74
N GLN A 78 4.25 11.40 -13.17
CA GLN A 78 3.90 11.51 -11.75
C GLN A 78 2.66 10.65 -11.44
N ILE A 79 1.58 10.78 -12.22
CA ILE A 79 0.37 9.97 -12.04
C ILE A 79 0.70 8.48 -12.15
N ALA A 80 1.43 8.09 -13.19
CA ALA A 80 1.80 6.68 -13.41
C ALA A 80 2.63 6.11 -12.25
N TRP A 81 3.60 6.88 -11.74
CA TRP A 81 4.41 6.47 -10.59
C TRP A 81 3.56 6.35 -9.32
N GLU A 82 2.64 7.29 -9.07
CA GLU A 82 1.77 7.27 -7.89
C GLU A 82 0.81 6.08 -7.91
N GLU A 83 0.17 5.80 -9.04
CA GLU A 83 -0.71 4.64 -9.21
C GLU A 83 0.04 3.33 -9.00
N GLU A 84 1.24 3.21 -9.56
CA GLU A 84 2.06 2.02 -9.41
C GLU A 84 2.55 1.83 -7.96
N ALA A 85 2.94 2.90 -7.29
CA ALA A 85 3.36 2.87 -5.90
C ALA A 85 2.19 2.47 -4.97
N MET A 86 0.99 3.02 -5.17
CA MET A 86 -0.20 2.63 -4.42
C MET A 86 -0.60 1.17 -4.69
N ARG A 87 -0.48 0.71 -5.94
CA ARG A 87 -0.73 -0.70 -6.30
C ARG A 87 0.17 -1.67 -5.56
N ARG A 88 1.47 -1.38 -5.48
CA ARG A 88 2.48 -2.24 -4.87
C ARG A 88 2.57 -2.13 -3.33
N CYS A 89 2.06 -1.05 -2.74
CA CYS A 89 2.17 -0.88 -1.29
C CYS A 89 1.23 -1.81 -0.51
N ASP A 90 1.60 -2.08 0.74
CA ASP A 90 0.80 -2.88 1.68
C ASP A 90 -0.22 -2.03 2.42
N VAL A 91 0.11 -0.76 2.66
CA VAL A 91 -0.77 0.21 3.31
C VAL A 91 -0.71 1.54 2.57
N VAL A 92 -1.88 2.10 2.29
CA VAL A 92 -2.03 3.49 1.86
C VAL A 92 -2.38 4.31 3.10
N LEU A 93 -1.39 5.03 3.63
CA LEU A 93 -1.59 5.95 4.75
C LEU A 93 -2.05 7.29 4.19
N PHE A 94 -3.32 7.61 4.41
CA PHE A 94 -3.87 8.92 4.13
C PHE A 94 -3.63 9.84 5.32
N TRP A 95 -2.92 10.95 5.15
CA TRP A 95 -2.94 12.05 6.11
C TRP A 95 -3.55 13.27 5.43
N ILE A 96 -4.70 13.71 5.92
CA ILE A 96 -5.47 14.80 5.32
C ILE A 96 -5.70 15.90 6.36
N PRO A 97 -4.72 16.81 6.55
CA PRO A 97 -4.84 18.01 7.35
C PRO A 97 -5.49 19.12 6.52
N ARG A 98 -6.74 18.89 6.09
CA ARG A 98 -7.40 19.74 5.10
C ARG A 98 -7.65 21.14 5.66
N ASP A 99 -7.11 22.11 4.96
CA ASP A 99 -7.44 23.53 5.05
C ASP A 99 -7.90 23.95 3.65
N MET A 100 -9.12 24.47 3.51
CA MET A 100 -9.69 24.75 2.19
C MET A 100 -9.01 25.91 1.47
N ALA A 101 -8.33 26.79 2.20
CA ALA A 101 -7.59 27.92 1.63
C ALA A 101 -6.18 27.53 1.19
N ARG A 102 -5.49 26.70 1.99
CA ARG A 102 -4.06 26.39 1.83
C ARG A 102 -3.78 25.00 1.28
N LEU A 103 -4.56 24.01 1.72
CA LEU A 103 -4.24 22.60 1.55
C LEU A 103 -5.49 21.74 1.28
N PRO A 104 -6.23 22.00 0.18
CA PRO A 104 -7.58 21.47 -0.01
C PRO A 104 -7.64 19.95 -0.27
N GLY A 105 -6.56 19.34 -0.78
CA GLY A 105 -6.49 17.88 -0.96
C GLY A 105 -7.54 17.28 -1.89
N LEU A 106 -7.83 17.96 -3.01
CA LEU A 106 -8.84 17.52 -3.98
C LEU A 106 -8.51 16.16 -4.60
N VAL A 107 -7.25 15.95 -5.04
CA VAL A 107 -6.78 14.66 -5.58
C VAL A 107 -6.82 13.56 -4.51
N SER A 108 -6.61 13.91 -3.25
CA SER A 108 -6.69 12.96 -2.13
C SER A 108 -8.10 12.36 -2.00
N ASN A 109 -9.16 13.07 -2.40
CA ASN A 109 -10.54 12.52 -2.43
C ASN A 109 -10.68 11.41 -3.47
N ILE A 110 -10.11 11.59 -4.67
CA ILE A 110 -10.16 10.58 -5.73
C ILE A 110 -9.38 9.34 -5.30
N LYS A 111 -8.19 9.53 -4.73
CA LYS A 111 -7.39 8.44 -4.15
C LYS A 111 -8.13 7.75 -3.00
N TRP A 112 -8.79 8.50 -2.12
CA TRP A 112 -9.60 7.90 -1.07
C TRP A 112 -10.71 7.01 -1.63
N GLY A 113 -11.46 7.50 -2.62
CA GLY A 113 -12.51 6.72 -3.29
C GLY A 113 -11.98 5.45 -3.94
N ALA A 114 -10.79 5.49 -4.54
CA ALA A 114 -10.18 4.31 -5.17
C ALA A 114 -9.63 3.27 -4.18
N TRP A 115 -9.26 3.68 -2.96
CA TRP A 115 -8.46 2.84 -2.06
C TRP A 115 -9.08 2.56 -0.68
N CYS A 116 -10.14 3.26 -0.27
CA CYS A 116 -10.72 3.10 1.07
C CYS A 116 -11.26 1.67 1.34
N ASP A 117 -11.78 0.99 0.31
CA ASP A 117 -12.27 -0.40 0.40
C ASP A 117 -11.20 -1.46 0.06
N SER A 118 -9.94 -1.07 -0.13
CA SER A 118 -8.89 -2.01 -0.54
C SER A 118 -8.41 -2.97 0.56
N GLY A 119 -8.91 -2.79 1.80
CA GLY A 119 -8.38 -3.45 3.01
C GLY A 119 -6.98 -2.97 3.43
N ARG A 120 -6.43 -1.95 2.76
CA ARG A 120 -5.07 -1.42 2.97
C ARG A 120 -5.05 0.05 3.39
N ALA A 121 -6.20 0.72 3.44
CA ALA A 121 -6.26 2.12 3.81
C ALA A 121 -6.08 2.32 5.32
N VAL A 122 -5.44 3.42 5.68
CA VAL A 122 -5.49 4.03 7.02
C VAL A 122 -5.79 5.50 6.82
N LEU A 123 -6.75 6.05 7.57
CA LEU A 123 -7.11 7.46 7.51
C LEU A 123 -6.57 8.18 8.74
N GLY A 124 -5.75 9.19 8.51
CA GLY A 124 -5.32 10.15 9.49
C GLY A 124 -5.81 11.55 9.13
N THR A 125 -6.38 12.25 10.10
CA THR A 125 -6.85 13.62 9.90
C THR A 125 -6.96 14.35 11.23
N PRO A 126 -6.38 15.55 11.38
CA PRO A 126 -6.43 16.28 12.65
C PRO A 126 -7.86 16.76 12.96
N PRO A 127 -8.19 17.02 14.25
CA PRO A 127 -9.51 17.44 14.70
C PRO A 127 -10.17 18.56 13.88
N GLU A 128 -9.35 19.56 13.54
CA GLU A 128 -9.69 20.81 12.89
C GLU A 128 -9.78 20.73 11.36
N ALA A 129 -9.43 19.60 10.76
CA ALA A 129 -9.46 19.45 9.30
C ALA A 129 -10.88 19.63 8.75
N GLU A 130 -11.00 20.48 7.75
CA GLU A 130 -12.28 20.85 7.17
C GLU A 130 -12.86 19.73 6.29
N ARG A 131 -14.20 19.66 6.20
CA ARG A 131 -14.94 18.82 5.22
C ARG A 131 -14.52 17.35 5.23
N MET A 132 -14.29 16.77 6.41
CA MET A 132 -13.85 15.39 6.57
C MET A 132 -15.00 14.39 6.77
N GLU A 133 -16.24 14.88 6.97
CA GLU A 133 -17.41 14.08 7.35
C GLU A 133 -17.66 12.92 6.38
N TYR A 134 -17.54 13.18 5.07
CA TYR A 134 -17.80 12.17 4.05
C TYR A 134 -16.71 11.08 4.00
N LEU A 135 -15.44 11.46 4.21
CA LEU A 135 -14.34 10.50 4.29
C LEU A 135 -14.46 9.64 5.55
N LEU A 136 -14.79 10.27 6.68
CA LEU A 136 -15.02 9.60 7.96
C LEU A 136 -16.22 8.65 7.91
N HIS A 137 -17.29 9.01 7.20
CA HIS A 137 -18.44 8.14 6.99
C HIS A 137 -18.04 6.81 6.34
N PHE A 138 -17.32 6.85 5.21
CA PHE A 138 -16.84 5.62 4.55
C PHE A 138 -15.80 4.88 5.39
N ALA A 139 -14.92 5.60 6.09
CA ALA A 139 -13.97 4.95 6.99
C ALA A 139 -14.69 4.13 8.06
N GLY A 140 -15.75 4.69 8.67
CA GLY A 140 -16.59 3.98 9.63
C GLY A 140 -17.33 2.79 9.03
N ALA A 141 -17.96 2.98 7.86
CA ALA A 141 -18.72 1.94 7.18
C ALA A 141 -17.85 0.73 6.78
N LEU A 142 -16.59 0.98 6.39
CA LEU A 142 -15.65 -0.04 5.92
C LEU A 142 -14.69 -0.54 7.03
N GLY A 143 -14.78 0.01 8.25
CA GLY A 143 -13.87 -0.32 9.34
C GLY A 143 -12.42 0.11 9.10
N VAL A 144 -12.18 1.14 8.28
CA VAL A 144 -10.84 1.70 8.05
C VAL A 144 -10.36 2.36 9.36
N PRO A 145 -9.14 2.06 9.83
CA PRO A 145 -8.58 2.73 11.01
C PRO A 145 -8.52 4.25 10.81
N VAL A 146 -9.06 4.99 11.78
CA VAL A 146 -9.05 6.46 11.81
C VAL A 146 -8.21 6.96 12.97
N GLU A 147 -7.28 7.87 12.71
CA GLU A 147 -6.37 8.46 13.69
C GLU A 147 -6.42 9.99 13.61
N ARG A 148 -6.37 10.67 14.77
CA ARG A 148 -6.44 12.14 14.84
C ARG A 148 -5.06 12.83 14.92
N THR A 149 -3.98 12.05 14.90
CA THR A 149 -2.61 12.56 14.90
C THR A 149 -1.78 11.84 13.85
N LEU A 150 -0.75 12.50 13.31
CA LEU A 150 0.12 11.91 12.29
C LEU A 150 0.90 10.70 12.85
N ALA A 151 1.38 10.79 14.08
CA ALA A 151 2.03 9.68 14.78
C ALA A 151 1.08 8.50 15.00
N GLY A 152 -0.18 8.77 15.36
CA GLY A 152 -1.23 7.75 15.45
C GLY A 152 -1.48 7.05 14.12
N ALA A 153 -1.59 7.81 13.03
CA ALA A 153 -1.77 7.26 11.68
C ALA A 153 -0.58 6.39 11.25
N ALA A 154 0.65 6.83 11.52
CA ALA A 154 1.85 6.02 11.28
C ALA A 154 1.83 4.72 12.10
N ALA A 155 1.47 4.79 13.39
CA ALA A 155 1.34 3.62 14.23
C ALA A 155 0.23 2.66 13.73
N ALA A 156 -0.91 3.17 13.28
CA ALA A 156 -1.98 2.37 12.69
C ALA A 156 -1.54 1.66 11.41
N ALA A 157 -0.80 2.35 10.54
CA ALA A 157 -0.20 1.74 9.34
C ALA A 157 0.75 0.59 9.70
N LEU A 158 1.62 0.78 10.71
CA LEU A 158 2.52 -0.27 11.18
C LEU A 158 1.78 -1.44 11.83
N ARG A 159 0.68 -1.18 12.57
CA ARG A 159 -0.18 -2.25 13.12
C ARG A 159 -0.83 -3.07 12.01
N ALA A 160 -1.32 -2.43 10.94
CA ALA A 160 -1.88 -3.13 9.78
C ALA A 160 -0.82 -3.98 9.05
N ILE A 161 0.44 -3.49 8.98
CA ILE A 161 1.57 -4.25 8.44
C ILE A 161 1.94 -5.43 9.35
N GLY A 162 1.96 -5.24 10.67
CA GLY A 162 2.48 -6.23 11.62
C GLY A 162 3.97 -6.51 11.38
N ALA A 163 4.37 -7.78 11.43
CA ALA A 163 5.77 -8.19 11.20
C ALA A 163 6.25 -8.02 9.73
N GLY A 164 5.37 -7.63 8.82
CA GLY A 164 5.61 -7.64 7.37
C GLY A 164 5.85 -9.06 6.81
N ARG A 165 6.34 -9.17 5.57
CA ARG A 165 6.90 -10.41 4.99
C ARG A 165 7.79 -10.13 3.78
N ALA A 166 9.00 -10.70 3.79
CA ALA A 166 9.98 -10.52 2.71
C ALA A 166 9.41 -10.96 1.35
N ARG A 167 9.56 -10.07 0.36
CA ARG A 167 9.17 -10.25 -1.05
C ARG A 167 10.27 -9.70 -1.94
N THR A 168 10.54 -10.37 -3.05
CA THR A 168 11.55 -9.99 -4.05
C THR A 168 10.98 -10.00 -5.46
N GLY A 169 11.59 -9.24 -6.38
CA GLY A 169 11.12 -9.16 -7.77
C GLY A 169 9.62 -8.84 -7.86
N ALA A 170 8.89 -9.61 -8.68
CA ALA A 170 7.45 -9.46 -8.88
C ALA A 170 6.59 -9.79 -7.65
N GLU A 171 7.11 -10.51 -6.65
CA GLU A 171 6.38 -10.81 -5.40
C GLU A 171 5.89 -9.54 -4.70
N ARG A 172 6.62 -8.45 -4.92
CA ARG A 172 6.36 -7.10 -4.42
C ARG A 172 5.07 -6.48 -4.97
N ALA A 173 4.53 -7.00 -6.07
CA ALA A 173 3.25 -6.59 -6.63
C ALA A 173 2.04 -7.18 -5.87
N VAL A 174 2.27 -8.18 -5.01
CA VAL A 174 1.23 -8.81 -4.19
C VAL A 174 1.27 -8.21 -2.78
N PRO A 175 0.26 -7.42 -2.37
CA PRO A 175 0.21 -6.82 -1.04
C PRO A 175 0.10 -7.87 0.07
N LEU A 176 0.50 -7.52 1.29
CA LEU A 176 0.48 -8.44 2.44
C LEU A 176 -0.89 -9.06 2.73
N THR A 177 -1.97 -8.33 2.45
CA THR A 177 -3.36 -8.80 2.62
C THR A 177 -3.67 -10.04 1.79
N VAL A 178 -3.04 -10.20 0.62
CA VAL A 178 -3.18 -11.38 -0.25
C VAL A 178 -2.02 -12.36 -0.03
N TRP A 179 -0.79 -11.84 0.05
CA TRP A 179 0.45 -12.64 0.17
C TRP A 179 0.45 -13.62 1.36
N ARG A 180 -0.24 -13.25 2.45
CA ARG A 180 -0.32 -14.05 3.67
C ARG A 180 -1.34 -15.17 3.61
N THR A 181 -2.31 -15.08 2.70
CA THR A 181 -3.41 -16.04 2.63
C THR A 181 -2.90 -17.42 2.18
N GLU A 182 -3.45 -18.48 2.78
CA GLU A 182 -3.08 -19.85 2.42
C GLU A 182 -3.41 -20.17 0.95
N PRO A 183 -4.57 -19.77 0.39
CA PRO A 183 -4.87 -19.99 -1.03
C PRO A 183 -3.82 -19.41 -1.98
N PHE A 184 -3.37 -18.16 -1.76
CA PHE A 184 -2.33 -17.56 -2.59
C PHE A 184 -0.99 -18.29 -2.42
N ARG A 185 -0.58 -18.58 -1.18
CA ARG A 185 0.70 -19.23 -0.90
C ARG A 185 0.80 -20.63 -1.51
N ARG A 186 -0.29 -21.40 -1.47
CA ARG A 186 -0.37 -22.72 -2.09
C ARG A 186 -0.25 -22.61 -3.61
N TRP A 187 -1.07 -21.75 -4.23
CA TRP A 187 -1.02 -21.49 -5.66
C TRP A 187 0.38 -21.08 -6.12
N TYR A 188 1.01 -20.12 -5.42
CA TYR A 188 2.33 -19.63 -5.77
C TYR A 188 3.41 -20.70 -5.63
N ALA A 189 3.35 -21.54 -4.59
CA ALA A 189 4.28 -22.65 -4.42
C ALA A 189 4.17 -23.69 -5.54
N ASP A 190 2.95 -24.00 -6.00
CA ASP A 190 2.72 -24.95 -7.09
C ASP A 190 3.24 -24.43 -8.43
N HIS A 191 3.01 -23.15 -8.75
CA HIS A 191 3.59 -22.53 -9.95
C HIS A 191 5.12 -22.48 -9.92
N ARG A 192 5.73 -22.18 -8.76
CA ARG A 192 7.20 -22.22 -8.63
C ARG A 192 7.76 -23.62 -8.83
N ARG A 193 7.08 -24.67 -8.35
CA ARG A 193 7.48 -26.07 -8.57
C ARG A 193 7.34 -26.49 -10.04
N ALA A 194 6.36 -25.95 -10.74
CA ALA A 194 6.17 -26.14 -12.17
C ALA A 194 7.21 -25.38 -13.03
N GLY A 195 8.06 -24.54 -12.42
CA GLY A 195 9.07 -23.75 -13.12
C GLY A 195 8.55 -22.41 -13.65
N ASP A 196 7.31 -22.02 -13.33
CA ASP A 196 6.75 -20.73 -13.69
C ASP A 196 7.35 -19.59 -12.85
N ARG A 197 7.35 -18.39 -13.44
CA ARG A 197 7.70 -17.14 -12.77
C ARG A 197 6.51 -16.19 -12.79
N MET A 198 6.29 -15.55 -11.65
CA MET A 198 5.41 -14.39 -11.55
C MET A 198 6.16 -13.16 -12.04
N LEU A 199 5.49 -12.33 -12.83
CA LEU A 199 6.05 -11.11 -13.43
C LEU A 199 5.36 -9.85 -12.91
N ASP A 200 4.06 -9.94 -12.62
CA ASP A 200 3.29 -8.86 -12.00
C ASP A 200 2.02 -9.42 -11.34
N ALA A 201 1.37 -8.63 -10.48
CA ALA A 201 0.09 -8.97 -9.87
C ALA A 201 -0.74 -7.73 -9.50
N ARG A 202 -2.05 -7.75 -9.73
CA ARG A 202 -2.97 -6.66 -9.37
C ARG A 202 -4.16 -7.20 -8.60
N VAL A 203 -4.40 -6.65 -7.42
CA VAL A 203 -5.64 -6.90 -6.66
C VAL A 203 -6.76 -6.11 -7.33
N GLU A 204 -7.74 -6.80 -7.86
CA GLU A 204 -8.91 -6.22 -8.53
C GLU A 204 -10.06 -5.98 -7.55
N TRP A 205 -10.14 -6.81 -6.51
CA TRP A 205 -11.16 -6.74 -5.47
C TRP A 205 -10.65 -7.39 -4.18
N TYR A 206 -11.11 -6.88 -3.04
CA TYR A 206 -10.80 -7.38 -1.72
C TYR A 206 -12.03 -7.24 -0.82
N ALA A 207 -12.26 -8.23 0.02
CA ALA A 207 -13.16 -8.14 1.16
C ALA A 207 -12.46 -8.70 2.40
N PRO A 208 -12.48 -7.97 3.53
CA PRO A 208 -11.89 -8.44 4.77
C PRO A 208 -12.62 -9.69 5.30
N ALA A 209 -11.94 -10.45 6.15
CA ALA A 209 -12.52 -11.59 6.83
C ALA A 209 -13.77 -11.19 7.66
N ALA A 210 -14.84 -11.98 7.54
CA ALA A 210 -16.03 -11.83 8.38
C ALA A 210 -15.75 -12.40 9.80
N GLY A 211 -15.02 -11.64 10.60
CA GLY A 211 -14.68 -11.99 11.98
C GLY A 211 -13.42 -12.86 12.14
N PRO A 212 -13.10 -13.29 13.37
CA PRO A 212 -11.79 -13.86 13.72
C PRO A 212 -11.45 -15.20 13.05
N ALA A 213 -12.47 -15.97 12.69
CA ALA A 213 -12.34 -17.27 12.02
C ALA A 213 -12.59 -17.20 10.50
N GLY A 214 -12.93 -16.01 9.98
CA GLY A 214 -13.14 -15.80 8.55
C GLY A 214 -11.82 -15.71 7.79
N GLU A 215 -11.87 -16.04 6.51
CA GLU A 215 -10.77 -15.74 5.57
C GLU A 215 -11.16 -14.51 4.74
N ALA A 216 -10.18 -13.66 4.44
CA ALA A 216 -10.38 -12.56 3.50
C ALA A 216 -10.62 -13.12 2.09
N ALA A 217 -11.57 -12.55 1.37
CA ALA A 217 -11.82 -12.88 -0.02
C ALA A 217 -11.15 -11.84 -0.93
N TRP A 218 -10.67 -12.27 -2.09
CA TRP A 218 -9.98 -11.38 -3.02
C TRP A 218 -10.03 -11.93 -4.43
N LEU A 219 -9.97 -11.02 -5.41
CA LEU A 219 -9.72 -11.30 -6.82
C LEU A 219 -8.35 -10.70 -7.19
N LEU A 220 -7.45 -11.55 -7.68
CA LEU A 220 -6.10 -11.17 -8.07
C LEU A 220 -5.86 -11.55 -9.54
N THR A 221 -5.46 -10.59 -10.36
CA THR A 221 -4.89 -10.86 -11.68
C THR A 221 -3.37 -11.00 -11.53
N VAL A 222 -2.80 -12.13 -11.92
CA VAL A 222 -1.36 -12.39 -11.88
C VAL A 222 -0.84 -12.64 -13.28
N THR A 223 0.22 -11.95 -13.68
CA THR A 223 0.91 -12.23 -14.94
C THR A 223 2.01 -13.26 -14.66
N VAL A 224 1.89 -14.43 -15.29
CA VAL A 224 2.86 -15.54 -15.15
C VAL A 224 3.43 -15.93 -16.51
N GLY A 225 4.64 -16.47 -16.51
CA GLY A 225 5.23 -17.10 -17.69
C GLY A 225 6.25 -18.17 -17.29
N PRO A 226 6.61 -19.08 -18.21
CA PRO A 226 7.63 -20.09 -17.93
C PRO A 226 8.96 -19.45 -17.55
N GLY A 227 9.65 -20.01 -16.56
CA GLY A 227 10.93 -19.49 -16.10
C GLY A 227 12.06 -19.59 -17.12
N ASP A 228 11.89 -20.44 -18.14
CA ASP A 228 12.79 -20.63 -19.28
C ASP A 228 12.44 -19.74 -20.49
N GLY A 229 11.35 -18.98 -20.43
CA GLY A 229 10.90 -18.12 -21.52
C GLY A 229 10.29 -18.87 -22.71
N SER A 230 9.95 -20.16 -22.57
CA SER A 230 9.40 -20.99 -23.64
C SER A 230 8.03 -20.54 -24.17
N ARG A 231 7.29 -19.73 -23.41
CA ARG A 231 5.99 -19.17 -23.78
C ARG A 231 5.88 -17.71 -23.38
N ALA A 232 5.10 -16.95 -24.15
CA ALA A 232 4.70 -15.59 -23.78
C ALA A 232 3.97 -15.58 -22.42
N PRO A 233 4.22 -14.57 -21.57
CA PRO A 233 3.47 -14.39 -20.33
C PRO A 233 1.97 -14.24 -20.57
N ALA A 234 1.17 -14.74 -19.63
CA ALA A 234 -0.28 -14.67 -19.68
C ALA A 234 -0.87 -14.23 -18.33
N PRO A 235 -1.94 -13.42 -18.33
CA PRO A 235 -2.67 -13.09 -17.13
C PRO A 235 -3.53 -14.28 -16.68
N VAL A 236 -3.49 -14.58 -15.38
CA VAL A 236 -4.30 -15.58 -14.69
C VAL A 236 -5.11 -14.86 -13.62
N ARG A 237 -6.42 -15.14 -13.54
CA ARG A 237 -7.29 -14.57 -12.50
C ARG A 237 -7.54 -15.59 -11.42
N LEU A 238 -7.27 -15.21 -10.18
CA LEU A 238 -7.38 -16.03 -8.99
C LEU A 238 -8.44 -15.44 -8.08
N LEU A 239 -9.40 -16.27 -7.67
CA LEU A 239 -10.45 -15.90 -6.73
C LEU A 239 -10.33 -16.78 -5.49
N SER A 240 -10.21 -16.15 -4.32
CA SER A 240 -10.10 -16.86 -3.03
C SER A 240 -11.43 -17.03 -2.30
N ALA A 241 -12.54 -16.55 -2.86
CA ALA A 241 -13.85 -16.72 -2.26
C ALA A 241 -14.20 -18.21 -2.16
N GLN A 242 -14.24 -18.75 -0.94
CA GLN A 242 -14.79 -20.07 -0.71
C GLN A 242 -16.30 -20.04 -0.97
N GLY A 243 -16.82 -21.13 -1.55
CA GLY A 243 -18.16 -21.20 -2.14
C GLY A 243 -19.25 -20.49 -1.34
N GLN A 244 -19.79 -19.41 -1.91
CA GLN A 244 -21.21 -19.18 -1.85
C GLN A 244 -21.78 -19.75 -3.14
N GLY A 245 -22.70 -20.71 -3.00
CA GLY A 245 -23.43 -21.26 -4.13
C GLY A 245 -23.91 -20.14 -5.04
N MET A 246 -23.87 -20.42 -6.34
CA MET A 246 -24.51 -19.67 -7.41
C MET A 246 -25.62 -18.76 -6.87
N LEU A 247 -25.42 -17.45 -6.93
CA LEU A 247 -26.56 -16.54 -7.04
C LEU A 247 -27.22 -16.90 -8.36
N MET A 248 -28.24 -17.78 -8.29
CA MET A 248 -29.23 -17.96 -9.34
C MET A 248 -30.15 -16.75 -9.40
#